data_AF-A0A816FT32-F1
#
_entry.id   AF-A0A816FT32-F1
#
_cell.length_a   1.000
_cell.length_b   1.000
_cell.length_c   1.000
_cell.angle_alpha   90.00
_cell.angle_beta   90.00
_cell.angle_gamma   90.00
#
_symmetry.space_group_name_H-M   'P 1'
#
loop_
_entity.id
_entity.type
_entity.pdbx_description
1 polymer ?
#
loop_
_entity_poly.entity_id
_entity_poly.type
_entity_poly.pdbx_seq_one_letter_code
_entity_poly.pdbx_strand_id
1 'polypeptide(L)'
;MDNRTIACSINVCQNNGKCFLLDNGTTISPYCLCNRCFVGSRCEIEQYSKNLWIYGTSKENRKYYNPYNETLILSLLGIVSFINNLLSLQTFLFSKKIRITNLGIYLILFSLTGLIVSIIQIVFAFMNLTFNFKELPELNHLIQCAFIRIFQNSLSFCLYWFCLYIAIERVLIEYSFVSLYDSRRRSFVSSRSLFILVPLTNLFPILFGRKSYKYNLYNFCLLNFTSIGYTFYLIFDYFNHIGVPLSFAIACGVIFKHLIKHRC
;
A
#
# COMPACT_ATOMS: atom_id res chain seq x y z
N MET A 1 0.80 -31.50 -33.15
CA MET A 1 0.42 -30.82 -31.89
C MET A 1 1.13 -29.49 -31.88
N ASP A 2 0.40 -28.38 -31.85
CA ASP A 2 0.98 -27.05 -31.99
C ASP A 2 1.87 -26.71 -30.78
N ASN A 3 3.11 -26.24 -31.01
CA ASN A 3 3.97 -25.66 -29.97
C ASN A 3 3.29 -24.52 -29.19
N ARG A 4 2.25 -23.90 -29.78
CA ARG A 4 1.37 -22.92 -29.13
C ARG A 4 0.58 -23.50 -27.94
N THR A 5 0.15 -24.75 -28.01
CA THR A 5 -0.61 -25.40 -26.92
C THR A 5 0.27 -25.84 -25.75
N ILE A 6 1.57 -26.07 -25.98
CA ILE A 6 2.49 -26.60 -24.96
C ILE A 6 2.94 -25.51 -23.97
N ALA A 7 3.11 -24.27 -24.44
CA ALA A 7 3.63 -23.17 -23.63
C ALA A 7 2.69 -22.72 -22.49
N CYS A 8 1.38 -22.90 -22.64
CA CYS A 8 0.38 -22.64 -21.59
C CYS A 8 -0.23 -23.91 -20.98
N SER A 9 0.12 -25.12 -21.45
CA SER A 9 -0.35 -26.39 -20.85
C SER A 9 0.43 -26.78 -19.60
N ILE A 10 1.66 -26.26 -19.46
CA ILE A 10 2.40 -26.30 -18.20
C ILE A 10 1.78 -25.20 -17.34
N ASN A 11 1.43 -25.47 -16.07
CA ASN A 11 0.83 -24.52 -15.13
C ASN A 11 1.78 -23.35 -14.76
N VAL A 12 2.25 -22.58 -15.76
CA VAL A 12 3.14 -21.43 -15.60
C VAL A 12 2.45 -20.31 -14.82
N CYS A 13 1.12 -20.21 -14.95
CA CYS A 13 0.31 -19.23 -14.23
C CYS A 13 -0.38 -19.87 -13.03
N GLN A 14 0.08 -19.51 -11.84
CA GLN A 14 -0.51 -19.94 -10.58
C GLN A 14 -1.45 -18.84 -10.03
N ASN A 15 -2.09 -19.05 -8.88
CA ASN A 15 -2.99 -18.08 -8.22
C ASN A 15 -4.16 -17.56 -9.10
N ASN A 16 -4.80 -18.45 -9.87
CA ASN A 16 -5.86 -18.12 -10.83
C ASN A 16 -5.41 -17.10 -11.93
N GLY A 17 -4.11 -17.03 -12.22
CA GLY A 17 -3.60 -16.28 -13.35
C GLY A 17 -4.05 -16.90 -14.68
N LYS A 18 -4.29 -16.08 -15.69
CA LYS A 18 -4.59 -16.53 -17.06
C LYS A 18 -3.31 -16.51 -17.89
N CYS A 19 -2.97 -17.65 -18.49
CA CYS A 19 -1.85 -17.74 -19.42
C CYS A 19 -2.21 -17.15 -20.77
N PHE A 20 -1.33 -16.31 -21.29
CA PHE A 20 -1.43 -15.73 -22.63
C PHE A 20 -0.11 -15.95 -23.35
N LEU A 21 -0.16 -16.01 -24.68
CA LEU A 21 1.02 -16.13 -25.52
C LEU A 21 1.30 -14.76 -26.13
N LEU A 22 2.53 -14.27 -25.95
CA LEU A 22 3.04 -13.13 -26.69
C LEU A 22 3.73 -13.67 -27.95
N ASP A 23 3.18 -13.37 -29.12
CA ASP A 23 3.78 -13.71 -30.41
C ASP A 23 4.47 -12.46 -30.96
N ASN A 24 5.81 -12.44 -30.88
CA ASN A 24 6.63 -11.35 -31.43
C ASN A 24 7.14 -11.68 -32.85
N GLY A 25 6.53 -12.65 -33.55
CA GLY A 25 6.88 -13.01 -34.93
C GLY A 25 8.08 -13.97 -35.07
N THR A 26 9.00 -13.99 -34.10
CA THR A 26 10.14 -14.93 -34.05
C THR A 26 10.12 -15.88 -32.85
N THR A 27 9.44 -15.50 -31.77
CA THR A 27 9.34 -16.29 -30.53
C THR A 27 7.95 -16.17 -29.92
N ILE A 28 7.41 -17.29 -29.47
CA ILE A 28 6.18 -17.36 -28.69
C ILE A 28 6.59 -17.55 -27.23
N SER A 29 6.40 -16.52 -26.40
CA SER A 29 6.68 -16.60 -24.96
C SER A 29 5.36 -16.58 -24.17
N PRO A 30 5.13 -17.54 -23.25
CA PRO A 30 3.99 -17.46 -22.34
C PRO A 30 4.21 -16.33 -21.33
N TYR A 31 3.14 -15.61 -21.02
CA TYR A 31 3.10 -14.64 -19.91
C TYR A 31 1.82 -14.81 -19.12
N CYS A 32 1.88 -14.52 -17.83
CA CYS A 32 0.72 -14.65 -16.95
C CYS A 32 0.05 -13.31 -16.69
N LEU A 33 -1.27 -13.30 -16.81
CA LEU A 33 -2.11 -12.21 -16.36
C LEU A 33 -2.70 -12.58 -15.00
N CYS A 34 -2.28 -11.86 -13.97
CA CYS A 34 -2.78 -12.13 -12.63
C CYS A 34 -4.26 -11.75 -12.49
N ASN A 35 -4.93 -12.41 -11.54
CA ASN A 35 -6.34 -12.11 -11.26
C ASN A 35 -6.52 -10.63 -10.84
N ARG A 36 -7.74 -10.07 -11.00
CA ARG A 36 -8.12 -8.65 -10.83
C ARG A 36 -7.83 -8.04 -9.44
N CYS A 37 -7.27 -8.82 -8.52
CA CYS A 37 -7.02 -8.52 -7.11
C CYS A 37 -5.68 -9.03 -6.59
N PHE A 38 -4.82 -9.51 -7.48
CA PHE A 38 -3.53 -10.01 -7.09
C PHE A 38 -2.65 -8.85 -6.61
N VAL A 39 -2.27 -8.89 -5.32
CA VAL A 39 -1.40 -7.89 -4.66
C VAL A 39 0.08 -8.32 -4.68
N GLY A 40 0.39 -9.49 -5.24
CA GLY A 40 1.76 -9.97 -5.36
C GLY A 40 2.50 -9.36 -6.56
N SER A 41 3.82 -9.50 -6.57
CA SER A 41 4.67 -9.03 -7.67
C SER A 41 4.58 -9.92 -8.91
N ARG A 42 4.35 -11.24 -8.73
CA ARG A 42 4.19 -12.23 -9.80
C ARG A 42 3.20 -13.32 -9.40
N CYS A 43 2.22 -13.62 -10.24
CA CYS A 43 1.34 -14.79 -10.09
C CYS A 43 1.94 -16.09 -10.66
N GLU A 44 3.20 -16.03 -11.12
CA GLU A 44 3.93 -17.13 -11.76
C GLU A 44 4.65 -18.06 -10.77
N ILE A 45 4.84 -17.64 -9.51
CA ILE A 45 5.70 -18.36 -8.54
C ILE A 45 4.98 -18.54 -7.20
N GLU A 46 4.75 -19.80 -6.80
CA GLU A 46 4.04 -20.21 -5.58
C GLU A 46 4.78 -19.93 -4.28
N GLN A 47 6.10 -19.75 -4.34
CA GLN A 47 6.88 -20.10 -3.16
C GLN A 47 6.66 -19.19 -1.94
N TYR A 48 6.34 -17.90 -2.09
CA TYR A 48 6.21 -17.00 -0.92
C TYR A 48 5.25 -15.82 -1.08
N SER A 49 4.00 -16.03 -1.51
CA SER A 49 2.95 -15.02 -1.31
C SER A 49 2.28 -15.16 0.07
N LYS A 50 3.04 -15.47 1.13
CA LYS A 50 2.53 -15.68 2.49
C LYS A 50 2.06 -14.40 3.21
N ASN A 51 2.19 -13.24 2.56
CA ASN A 51 1.78 -11.94 3.12
C ASN A 51 0.50 -11.36 2.50
N LEU A 52 -0.21 -12.10 1.65
CA LEU A 52 -1.43 -11.59 1.04
C LEU A 52 -2.66 -11.84 1.93
N TRP A 53 -3.24 -10.73 2.38
CA TRP A 53 -4.65 -10.60 2.70
C TRP A 53 -5.52 -11.44 1.74
N ILE A 54 -6.59 -12.05 2.25
CA ILE A 54 -7.39 -13.13 1.62
C ILE A 54 -7.92 -12.80 0.21
N TYR A 55 -7.93 -11.53 -0.15
CA TYR A 55 -8.28 -11.05 -1.48
C TYR A 55 -7.32 -11.52 -2.59
N GLY A 56 -6.12 -12.00 -2.25
CA GLY A 56 -5.15 -12.57 -3.19
C GLY A 56 -5.02 -14.10 -3.19
N THR A 57 -5.68 -14.82 -2.28
CA THR A 57 -5.48 -16.28 -2.12
C THR A 57 -6.32 -17.11 -3.10
N SER A 58 -5.83 -18.30 -3.46
CA SER A 58 -6.53 -19.25 -4.31
C SER A 58 -7.87 -19.69 -3.69
N LYS A 59 -8.84 -20.08 -4.54
CA LYS A 59 -10.18 -20.52 -4.08
C LYS A 59 -10.11 -21.73 -3.14
N GLU A 60 -9.09 -22.58 -3.29
CA GLU A 60 -8.88 -23.76 -2.44
C GLU A 60 -8.48 -23.39 -1.01
N ASN A 61 -7.61 -22.39 -0.85
CA ASN A 61 -7.20 -21.90 0.47
C ASN A 61 -8.31 -21.13 1.20
N ARG A 62 -9.37 -20.68 0.49
CA ARG A 62 -10.54 -20.03 1.11
C ARG A 62 -11.48 -21.00 1.82
N LYS A 63 -11.42 -22.32 1.55
CA LYS A 63 -12.34 -23.30 2.18
C LYS A 63 -12.13 -23.48 3.68
N TYR A 64 -10.91 -23.26 4.17
CA TYR A 64 -10.58 -23.35 5.60
C TYR A 64 -10.61 -22.00 6.31
N TYR A 65 -10.97 -20.94 5.58
CA TYR A 65 -10.94 -19.58 6.08
C TYR A 65 -12.32 -19.18 6.59
N ASN A 66 -12.41 -18.76 7.86
CA ASN A 66 -13.61 -18.13 8.38
C ASN A 66 -13.50 -16.60 8.23
N PRO A 67 -14.10 -16.00 7.18
CA PRO A 67 -14.00 -14.55 6.92
C PRO A 67 -14.60 -13.71 8.05
N TYR A 68 -15.49 -14.29 8.86
CA TYR A 68 -16.11 -13.62 9.99
C TYR A 68 -15.10 -13.27 11.09
N ASN A 69 -14.23 -14.22 11.46
CA ASN A 69 -13.24 -14.01 12.52
C ASN A 69 -12.22 -12.93 12.13
N GLU A 70 -11.78 -12.92 10.88
CA GLU A 70 -10.88 -11.88 10.37
C GLU A 70 -11.52 -10.51 10.40
N THR A 71 -12.75 -10.42 9.89
CA THR A 71 -13.49 -9.16 9.83
C THR A 71 -13.72 -8.61 11.24
N LEU A 72 -13.99 -9.48 12.22
CA LEU A 72 -14.05 -9.11 13.63
C LEU A 72 -12.70 -8.60 14.16
N ILE A 73 -11.60 -9.32 13.94
CA ILE A 73 -10.26 -8.88 14.38
C ILE A 73 -9.90 -7.52 13.75
N LEU A 74 -10.13 -7.36 12.44
CA LEU A 74 -9.90 -6.12 11.72
C LEU A 74 -10.78 -4.98 12.24
N SER A 75 -12.04 -5.25 12.60
CA SER A 75 -12.92 -4.24 13.20
C SER A 75 -12.41 -3.78 14.57
N LEU A 76 -11.97 -4.72 15.42
CA LEU A 76 -11.42 -4.41 16.75
C LEU A 76 -10.14 -3.59 16.63
N LEU A 77 -9.21 -4.00 15.77
CA LEU A 77 -7.99 -3.24 15.50
C LEU A 77 -8.30 -1.85 14.91
N GLY A 78 -9.31 -1.75 14.05
CA GLY A 78 -9.80 -0.48 13.51
C GLY A 78 -10.30 0.46 14.61
N ILE A 79 -11.09 -0.05 15.57
CA ILE A 79 -11.60 0.73 16.71
C ILE A 79 -10.47 1.18 17.63
N VAL A 80 -9.55 0.27 17.98
CA VAL A 80 -8.38 0.62 18.82
C VAL A 80 -7.53 1.69 18.13
N SER A 81 -7.28 1.54 16.83
CA SER A 81 -6.56 2.51 16.02
C SER A 81 -7.28 3.86 15.98
N PHE A 82 -8.62 3.86 15.83
CA PHE A 82 -9.43 5.08 15.85
C PHE A 82 -9.29 5.83 17.18
N ILE A 83 -9.47 5.15 18.30
CA ILE A 83 -9.37 5.74 19.64
C ILE A 83 -7.95 6.29 19.86
N ASN A 84 -6.92 5.51 19.53
CA ASN A 84 -5.53 5.93 19.69
C ASN A 84 -5.21 7.21 18.89
N ASN A 85 -5.63 7.28 17.63
CA ASN A 85 -5.40 8.45 16.80
C ASN A 85 -6.23 9.65 17.26
N LEU A 86 -7.44 9.45 17.79
CA LEU A 86 -8.28 10.51 18.34
C LEU A 86 -7.63 11.14 19.58
N LEU A 87 -7.18 10.30 20.53
CA LEU A 87 -6.50 10.75 21.76
C LEU A 87 -5.16 11.43 21.45
N SER A 88 -4.41 10.89 20.48
CA SER A 88 -3.16 11.49 20.01
C SER A 88 -3.41 12.86 19.39
N LEU A 89 -4.40 12.96 18.49
CA LEU A 89 -4.76 14.22 17.85
C LEU A 89 -5.21 15.27 18.87
N GLN A 90 -6.03 14.88 19.84
CA GLN A 90 -6.42 15.75 20.94
C GLN A 90 -5.17 16.28 21.67
N THR A 91 -4.26 15.39 22.07
CA THR A 91 -3.04 15.78 22.79
C THR A 91 -2.19 16.76 21.97
N PHE A 92 -2.02 16.51 20.67
CA PHE A 92 -1.19 17.34 19.80
C PHE A 92 -1.83 18.69 19.47
N LEU A 93 -3.16 18.77 19.35
CA LEU A 93 -3.87 20.02 19.07
C LEU A 93 -3.96 20.92 20.30
N PHE A 94 -4.17 20.34 21.49
CA PHE A 94 -4.29 21.11 22.73
C PHE A 94 -2.94 21.61 23.25
N SER A 95 -1.84 20.90 22.97
CA SER A 95 -0.51 21.35 23.36
C SER A 95 0.08 22.39 22.40
N LYS A 96 0.05 23.67 22.81
CA LYS A 96 0.69 24.76 22.06
C LYS A 96 2.17 24.49 21.76
N LYS A 97 2.90 23.89 22.72
CA LYS A 97 4.33 23.56 22.57
C LYS A 97 4.57 22.59 21.43
N ILE A 98 3.74 21.55 21.29
CA ILE A 98 3.88 20.54 20.23
C ILE A 98 3.56 21.17 18.87
N ARG A 99 2.44 21.88 18.76
CA ARG A 99 1.92 22.43 17.49
C ARG A 99 2.85 23.41 16.78
N ILE A 100 3.72 24.09 17.52
CA ILE A 100 4.67 25.07 16.95
C ILE A 100 5.87 24.37 16.30
N THR A 101 6.21 23.15 16.72
CA THR A 101 7.36 22.40 16.19
C THR A 101 7.05 21.75 14.84
N ASN A 102 8.08 21.59 14.01
CA ASN A 102 8.01 20.83 12.75
C ASN A 102 7.51 19.39 12.97
N LEU A 103 8.03 18.75 14.02
CA LEU A 103 7.61 17.41 14.44
C LEU A 103 6.12 17.34 14.77
N GLY A 104 5.59 18.36 15.47
CA GLY A 104 4.18 18.44 15.82
C GLY A 104 3.27 18.44 14.59
N ILE A 105 3.68 19.05 13.47
CA ILE A 105 2.89 19.00 12.23
C ILE A 105 2.81 17.56 11.71
N TYR A 106 3.95 16.87 11.61
CA TYR A 106 3.97 15.49 11.11
C TYR A 106 3.14 14.59 12.01
N LEU A 107 3.19 14.75 13.33
CA LEU A 107 2.37 14.01 14.29
C LEU A 107 0.86 14.29 14.12
N ILE A 108 0.47 15.56 13.95
CA ILE A 108 -0.93 15.92 13.70
C ILE A 108 -1.43 15.29 12.39
N LEU A 109 -0.66 15.39 11.31
CA LEU A 109 -1.02 14.82 10.01
C LEU A 109 -1.01 13.29 10.02
N PHE A 110 -0.08 12.67 10.76
CA PHE A 110 -0.06 11.24 11.02
C PHE A 110 -1.35 10.80 11.71
N SER A 111 -1.74 11.45 12.80
CA SER A 111 -2.98 11.12 13.51
C SER A 111 -4.24 11.36 12.68
N LEU A 112 -4.31 12.44 11.89
CA LEU A 112 -5.43 12.68 10.97
C LEU A 112 -5.52 11.60 9.89
N THR A 113 -4.38 11.23 9.28
CA THR A 113 -4.32 10.16 8.29
C THR A 113 -4.71 8.83 8.91
N GLY A 114 -4.23 8.56 10.13
CA GLY A 114 -4.57 7.38 10.92
C GLY A 114 -6.06 7.28 11.18
N LEU A 115 -6.72 8.36 11.59
CA LEU A 115 -8.18 8.42 11.76
C LEU A 115 -8.93 8.06 10.47
N ILE A 116 -8.51 8.62 9.33
CA ILE A 116 -9.13 8.32 8.04
C ILE A 116 -8.99 6.83 7.72
N VAL A 117 -7.80 6.25 7.90
CA VAL A 117 -7.56 4.80 7.71
C VAL A 117 -8.45 3.97 8.63
N SER A 118 -8.55 4.33 9.92
CA SER A 118 -9.37 3.61 10.89
C SER A 118 -10.85 3.65 10.51
N ILE A 119 -11.38 4.81 10.11
CA ILE A 119 -12.78 4.95 9.66
C ILE A 119 -13.04 4.09 8.43
N ILE A 120 -12.17 4.19 7.43
CA ILE A 120 -12.22 3.41 6.19
C ILE A 120 -12.23 1.90 6.51
N GLN A 121 -11.36 1.45 7.41
CA GLN A 121 -11.28 0.05 7.84
C GLN A 121 -12.55 -0.40 8.58
N ILE A 122 -13.09 0.41 9.50
CA ILE A 122 -14.32 0.09 10.24
C ILE A 122 -15.52 0.00 9.29
N VAL A 123 -15.68 0.97 8.37
CA VAL A 123 -16.75 0.96 7.37
C VAL A 123 -16.63 -0.28 6.49
N PHE A 124 -15.42 -0.61 6.03
CA PHE A 124 -15.20 -1.79 5.20
C PHE A 124 -15.50 -3.09 5.94
N ALA A 125 -15.08 -3.20 7.20
CA ALA A 125 -15.40 -4.36 8.05
C ALA A 125 -16.92 -4.47 8.26
N PHE A 126 -17.61 -3.35 8.51
CA PHE A 126 -19.05 -3.33 8.65
C PHE A 126 -19.75 -3.81 7.37
N MET A 127 -19.34 -3.30 6.20
CA MET A 127 -19.86 -3.73 4.89
C MET A 127 -19.68 -5.25 4.70
N ASN A 128 -18.53 -5.80 5.08
CA ASN A 128 -18.25 -7.24 5.01
C ASN A 128 -19.13 -8.08 5.96
N LEU A 129 -19.55 -7.52 7.10
CA LEU A 129 -20.45 -8.19 8.04
C LEU A 129 -21.92 -8.12 7.62
N THR A 130 -22.38 -6.98 7.08
CA THR A 130 -23.79 -6.77 6.73
C THR A 130 -24.15 -7.35 5.38
N PHE A 131 -23.29 -7.20 4.38
CA PHE A 131 -23.58 -7.70 3.05
C PHE A 131 -23.16 -9.17 2.96
N ASN A 132 -24.15 -10.05 2.91
CA ASN A 132 -23.94 -11.46 2.60
C ASN A 132 -23.65 -11.56 1.09
N PHE A 133 -22.41 -11.27 0.70
CA PHE A 133 -21.96 -11.10 -0.69
C PHE A 133 -22.00 -12.37 -1.57
N LYS A 134 -22.79 -13.37 -1.17
CA LYS A 134 -23.05 -14.57 -1.96
C LYS A 134 -23.84 -14.28 -3.25
N GLU A 135 -24.61 -13.20 -3.29
CA GLU A 135 -25.49 -12.88 -4.43
C GLU A 135 -24.78 -12.18 -5.60
N LEU A 136 -23.72 -11.40 -5.37
CA LEU A 136 -22.90 -10.76 -6.43
C LEU A 136 -21.39 -10.84 -6.12
N PRO A 137 -20.77 -12.03 -6.25
CA PRO A 137 -19.39 -12.24 -5.85
C PRO A 137 -18.37 -11.46 -6.71
N GLU A 138 -18.65 -11.23 -7.99
CA GLU A 138 -17.70 -10.56 -8.89
C GLU A 138 -17.59 -9.05 -8.65
N LEU A 139 -18.73 -8.36 -8.47
CA LEU A 139 -18.76 -6.91 -8.23
C LEU A 139 -18.17 -6.58 -6.85
N ASN A 140 -18.52 -7.36 -5.83
CA ASN A 140 -17.97 -7.18 -4.50
C ASN A 140 -16.45 -7.33 -4.49
N HIS A 141 -15.94 -8.40 -5.09
CA HIS A 141 -14.50 -8.64 -5.18
C HIS A 141 -13.80 -7.47 -5.88
N LEU A 142 -14.40 -6.91 -6.93
CA LEU A 142 -13.83 -5.77 -7.64
C LEU A 142 -13.78 -4.49 -6.79
N ILE A 143 -14.87 -4.17 -6.09
CA ILE A 143 -14.95 -3.00 -5.20
C ILE A 143 -13.94 -3.14 -4.06
N GLN A 144 -13.88 -4.30 -3.41
CA GLN A 144 -12.95 -4.59 -2.32
C GLN A 144 -11.49 -4.42 -2.77
N CYS A 145 -11.15 -4.87 -3.98
CA CYS A 145 -9.78 -4.78 -4.46
C CYS A 145 -9.38 -3.37 -4.88
N ALA A 146 -10.26 -2.64 -5.57
CA ALA A 146 -10.02 -1.24 -5.86
C ALA A 146 -9.84 -0.45 -4.56
N PHE A 147 -10.68 -0.73 -3.56
CA PHE A 147 -10.63 -0.07 -2.25
C PHE A 147 -9.33 -0.31 -1.50
N ILE A 148 -8.96 -1.58 -1.29
CA ILE A 148 -7.74 -1.96 -0.57
C ILE A 148 -6.50 -1.41 -1.29
N ARG A 149 -6.46 -1.57 -2.61
CA ARG A 149 -5.27 -1.23 -3.39
C ARG A 149 -5.09 0.28 -3.56
N ILE A 150 -6.17 1.05 -3.73
CA ILE A 150 -6.09 2.50 -3.92
C ILE A 150 -6.00 3.20 -2.56
N PHE A 151 -7.00 2.99 -1.70
CA PHE A 151 -7.16 3.84 -0.53
C PHE A 151 -6.32 3.34 0.64
N GLN A 152 -6.46 2.05 0.99
CA GLN A 152 -5.78 1.51 2.17
C GLN A 152 -4.26 1.53 1.99
N ASN A 153 -3.74 0.98 0.89
CA ASN A 153 -2.30 0.98 0.65
C ASN A 153 -1.72 2.40 0.58
N SER A 154 -2.35 3.32 -0.17
CA SER A 154 -1.82 4.69 -0.27
C SER A 154 -1.76 5.38 1.08
N LEU A 155 -2.82 5.29 1.87
CA LEU A 155 -2.85 5.93 3.18
C LEU A 155 -1.87 5.26 4.16
N SER A 156 -1.72 3.94 4.12
CA SER A 156 -0.71 3.22 4.90
C SER A 156 0.71 3.64 4.53
N PHE A 157 1.01 3.82 3.24
CA PHE A 157 2.30 4.35 2.81
C PHE A 157 2.52 5.79 3.28
N CYS A 158 1.49 6.65 3.24
CA CYS A 158 1.60 7.99 3.82
C CYS A 158 2.02 7.95 5.29
N LEU A 159 1.45 7.03 6.09
CA LEU A 159 1.85 6.83 7.49
C LEU A 159 3.31 6.42 7.64
N TYR A 160 3.82 5.51 6.81
CA TYR A 160 5.24 5.14 6.82
C TYR A 160 6.17 6.31 6.47
N TRP A 161 5.79 7.10 5.47
CA TRP A 161 6.54 8.30 5.10
C TRP A 161 6.54 9.35 6.21
N PHE A 162 5.43 9.53 6.93
CA PHE A 162 5.39 10.40 8.11
C PHE A 162 6.33 9.90 9.22
N CYS A 163 6.36 8.59 9.50
CA CYS A 163 7.32 8.01 10.44
C CYS A 163 8.77 8.28 10.03
N LEU A 164 9.08 8.12 8.74
CA LEU A 164 10.41 8.42 8.20
C LEU A 164 10.77 9.90 8.38
N TYR A 165 9.87 10.83 8.06
CA TYR A 165 10.12 12.26 8.24
C TYR A 165 10.29 12.64 9.71
N ILE A 166 9.52 12.04 10.60
CA ILE A 166 9.72 12.20 12.06
C ILE A 166 11.13 11.76 12.45
N ALA A 167 11.59 10.60 11.98
CA ALA A 167 12.92 10.08 12.29
C ALA A 167 14.03 10.98 11.70
N ILE A 168 13.89 11.43 10.46
CA ILE A 168 14.86 12.33 9.81
C ILE A 168 14.95 13.66 10.56
N GLU A 169 13.81 14.29 10.89
CA GLU A 169 13.82 15.54 11.66
C GLU A 169 14.51 15.36 13.02
N ARG A 170 14.29 14.23 13.71
CA ARG A 170 14.98 13.93 14.96
C ARG A 170 16.49 13.81 14.79
N VAL A 171 16.96 13.14 13.73
CA VAL A 171 18.40 13.09 13.40
C VAL A 171 18.94 14.49 13.11
N LEU A 172 18.23 15.31 12.33
CA LEU A 172 18.68 16.66 11.97
C LEU A 172 18.77 17.60 13.18
N ILE A 173 17.82 17.50 14.11
CA ILE A 173 17.82 18.28 15.35
C ILE A 173 19.00 17.88 16.23
N GLU A 174 19.23 16.58 16.40
CA GLU A 174 20.29 16.07 17.29
C GLU A 174 21.69 16.42 16.76
N TYR A 175 21.90 16.29 15.45
CA TYR A 175 23.17 16.59 14.80
C TYR A 175 23.34 18.09 14.45
N SER A 176 22.54 18.95 15.09
CA SER A 176 22.72 20.42 15.11
C SER A 176 22.50 21.15 13.78
N PHE A 177 21.99 20.49 12.75
CA PHE A 177 21.86 21.12 11.42
C PHE A 177 20.60 21.98 11.27
N VAL A 178 19.61 21.84 12.15
CA VAL A 178 18.31 22.54 12.04
C VAL A 178 17.67 22.76 13.42
N SER A 179 17.11 23.95 13.67
CA SER A 179 16.28 24.20 14.86
C SER A 179 14.92 23.50 14.77
N LEU A 180 14.39 23.08 15.93
CA LEU A 180 13.01 22.58 16.10
C LEU A 180 11.93 23.51 15.51
N TYR A 181 12.27 24.79 15.35
CA TYR A 181 11.37 25.89 14.98
C TYR A 181 11.65 26.50 13.60
N ASP A 182 12.69 26.05 12.87
CA ASP A 182 13.26 26.82 11.75
C ASP A 182 12.37 26.97 10.52
N SER A 183 11.44 26.04 10.22
CA SER A 183 10.43 26.32 9.19
C SER A 183 9.24 25.36 9.20
N ARG A 184 8.18 25.78 9.90
CA ARG A 184 6.84 25.15 9.86
C ARG A 184 6.34 24.91 8.42
N ARG A 185 6.68 25.82 7.50
CA ARG A 185 6.33 25.76 6.07
C ARG A 185 6.94 24.55 5.36
N ARG A 186 8.18 24.15 5.70
CA ARG A 186 8.85 23.00 5.08
C ARG A 186 8.11 21.71 5.39
N SER A 187 7.74 21.49 6.64
CA SER A 187 6.99 20.30 7.06
C SER A 187 5.62 20.22 6.39
N PHE A 188 4.94 21.36 6.23
CA PHE A 188 3.66 21.40 5.52
C PHE A 188 3.80 21.11 4.03
N VAL A 189 4.79 21.71 3.35
CA VAL A 189 5.07 21.48 1.92
C VAL A 189 5.44 20.01 1.67
N SER A 190 6.33 19.46 2.50
CA SER A 190 6.73 18.05 2.43
C SER A 190 5.53 17.13 2.60
N SER A 191 4.68 17.39 3.60
CA SER A 191 3.48 16.58 3.83
C SER A 191 2.46 16.66 2.69
N ARG A 192 2.27 17.85 2.10
CA ARG A 192 1.40 18.02 0.92
C ARG A 192 1.90 17.22 -0.28
N SER A 193 3.22 17.17 -0.48
CA SER A 193 3.81 16.38 -1.57
C SER A 193 3.55 14.88 -1.41
N LEU A 194 3.55 14.35 -0.18
CA LEU A 194 3.22 12.95 0.09
C LEU A 194 1.78 12.61 -0.29
N PHE A 195 0.81 13.44 0.09
CA PHE A 195 -0.59 13.22 -0.25
C PHE A 195 -0.88 13.27 -1.75
N ILE A 196 0.04 13.77 -2.57
CA ILE A 196 -0.05 13.76 -4.02
C ILE A 196 0.72 12.57 -4.59
N LEU A 197 1.99 12.41 -4.21
CA LEU A 197 2.89 11.41 -4.78
C LEU A 197 2.48 9.98 -4.41
N VAL A 198 2.12 9.72 -3.15
CA VAL A 198 1.82 8.36 -2.68
C VAL A 198 0.55 7.80 -3.35
N PRO A 199 -0.59 8.51 -3.40
CA PRO A 199 -1.76 8.02 -4.14
C PRO A 199 -1.48 7.85 -5.63
N LEU A 200 -0.73 8.76 -6.26
CA LEU A 200 -0.36 8.62 -7.67
C LEU A 200 0.38 7.30 -7.90
N THR A 201 1.39 6.98 -7.10
CA THR A 201 2.17 5.74 -7.24
C THR A 201 1.33 4.46 -7.13
N ASN A 202 0.26 4.47 -6.33
CA ASN A 202 -0.65 3.34 -6.17
C ASN A 202 -1.81 3.32 -7.18
N LEU A 203 -2.18 4.47 -7.75
CA LEU A 203 -3.14 4.57 -8.86
C LEU A 203 -2.55 4.07 -10.19
N PHE A 204 -1.23 4.22 -10.38
CA PHE A 204 -0.53 3.80 -11.60
C PHE A 204 -0.75 2.32 -11.99
N PRO A 205 -0.65 1.33 -11.09
CA PRO A 205 -0.94 -0.06 -11.44
C PRO A 205 -2.36 -0.34 -11.94
N ILE A 206 -3.33 0.49 -11.54
CA ILE A 206 -4.76 0.29 -11.83
C ILE A 206 -5.14 0.96 -13.14
N LEU A 207 -4.71 2.20 -13.33
CA LEU A 207 -4.98 2.96 -14.55
C LEU A 207 -4.27 2.37 -15.78
N PHE A 208 -3.16 1.65 -15.56
CA PHE A 208 -2.27 1.25 -16.65
C PHE A 208 -2.03 -0.26 -16.70
N GLY A 209 -3.04 -1.05 -16.30
CA GLY A 209 -3.00 -2.51 -16.40
C GLY A 209 -2.50 -2.96 -17.79
N ARG A 210 -1.62 -3.97 -17.80
CA ARG A 210 -1.06 -4.56 -19.03
C ARG A 210 -2.21 -4.91 -19.99
N LYS A 211 -2.18 -4.38 -21.23
CA LYS A 211 -3.22 -4.55 -22.27
C LYS A 211 -3.86 -5.93 -22.19
N SER A 212 -5.16 -5.97 -21.86
CA SER A 212 -5.99 -7.16 -21.99
C SER A 212 -6.91 -6.95 -23.18
N TYR A 213 -6.63 -7.64 -24.29
CA TYR A 213 -7.28 -7.45 -25.59
C TYR A 213 -8.74 -7.93 -25.68
N LYS A 214 -9.43 -8.27 -24.57
CA LYS A 214 -10.73 -8.97 -24.70
C LYS A 214 -11.84 -8.72 -23.68
N TYR A 215 -11.78 -7.67 -22.84
CA TYR A 215 -12.92 -7.35 -21.97
C TYR A 215 -13.32 -5.87 -22.06
N ASN A 216 -14.35 -5.61 -22.87
CA ASN A 216 -15.00 -4.31 -23.12
C ASN A 216 -15.62 -3.61 -21.89
N LEU A 217 -15.52 -4.19 -20.69
CA LEU A 217 -16.11 -3.61 -19.47
C LEU A 217 -15.19 -2.64 -18.72
N TYR A 218 -13.93 -2.49 -19.16
CA TYR A 218 -12.99 -1.50 -18.63
C TYR A 218 -12.40 -0.63 -19.76
N ASN A 219 -13.26 0.20 -20.36
CA ASN A 219 -12.83 1.39 -21.12
C ASN A 219 -12.56 2.60 -20.21
N PHE A 220 -12.32 2.40 -18.92
CA PHE A 220 -11.74 3.46 -18.09
C PHE A 220 -10.24 3.55 -18.38
N CYS A 221 -9.90 4.38 -19.39
CA CYS A 221 -8.58 4.96 -19.67
C CYS A 221 -7.37 4.02 -19.49
N LEU A 222 -7.29 2.96 -20.29
CA LEU A 222 -6.04 2.24 -20.53
C LEU A 222 -5.10 3.15 -21.34
N LEU A 223 -4.32 3.97 -20.64
CA LEU A 223 -3.22 4.71 -21.24
C LEU A 223 -2.06 3.73 -21.48
N ASN A 224 -1.48 3.73 -22.68
CA ASN A 224 -0.29 2.91 -22.95
C ASN A 224 0.89 3.46 -22.14
N PHE A 225 1.60 2.58 -21.43
CA PHE A 225 2.84 3.00 -20.77
C PHE A 225 3.90 3.35 -21.81
N THR A 226 4.48 4.54 -21.66
CA THR A 226 5.83 4.76 -22.17
C THR A 226 6.79 3.95 -21.29
N SER A 227 7.86 3.39 -21.88
CA SER A 227 8.86 2.62 -21.14
C SER A 227 9.41 3.39 -19.92
N ILE A 228 9.54 4.71 -20.06
CA ILE A 228 9.99 5.64 -19.01
C ILE A 228 9.06 5.63 -17.79
N GLY A 229 7.74 5.66 -18.01
CA GLY A 229 6.80 5.58 -16.91
C GLY A 229 7.03 4.33 -16.07
N TYR A 230 7.35 3.19 -16.71
CA TYR A 230 7.39 1.85 -16.07
C TYR A 230 8.54 1.79 -15.10
N THR A 231 9.66 2.34 -15.54
CA THR A 231 10.83 2.54 -14.71
C THR A 231 10.51 3.42 -13.51
N PHE A 232 9.81 4.55 -13.69
CA PHE A 232 9.41 5.39 -12.56
C PHE A 232 8.51 4.66 -11.56
N TYR A 233 7.50 3.94 -12.04
CA TYR A 233 6.62 3.13 -11.19
C TYR A 233 7.44 2.12 -10.36
N LEU A 234 8.31 1.33 -11.01
CA LEU A 234 9.14 0.34 -10.32
C LEU A 234 10.06 0.97 -9.28
N ILE A 235 10.65 2.13 -9.59
CA ILE A 235 11.49 2.88 -8.65
C ILE A 235 10.66 3.28 -7.43
N PHE A 236 9.49 3.88 -7.62
CA PHE A 236 8.64 4.30 -6.51
C PHE A 236 8.10 3.14 -5.68
N ASP A 237 7.70 2.05 -6.34
CA ASP A 237 7.24 0.83 -5.68
C ASP A 237 8.34 0.24 -4.79
N TYR A 238 9.57 0.14 -5.33
CA TYR A 238 10.75 -0.27 -4.58
C TYR A 238 11.05 0.65 -3.39
N PHE A 239 10.98 1.98 -3.59
CA PHE A 239 11.19 2.93 -2.51
C PHE A 239 10.14 2.79 -1.41
N ASN A 240 8.86 2.66 -1.75
CA ASN A 240 7.77 2.53 -0.77
C ASN A 240 7.89 1.23 0.05
N HIS A 241 8.24 0.12 -0.59
CA HIS A 241 8.29 -1.20 0.06
C HIS A 241 9.60 -1.51 0.79
N ILE A 242 10.74 -1.04 0.27
CA ILE A 242 12.08 -1.39 0.80
C ILE A 242 12.80 -0.13 1.27
N GLY A 243 12.83 0.91 0.44
CA GLY A 243 13.60 2.12 0.71
C GLY A 243 13.16 2.85 1.99
N VAL A 244 11.85 3.07 2.16
CA VAL A 244 11.29 3.80 3.30
C VAL A 244 11.49 3.04 4.62
N PRO A 245 11.12 1.75 4.75
CA PRO A 245 11.39 0.99 5.97
C PRO A 245 12.88 0.91 6.33
N LEU A 246 13.74 0.70 5.34
CA LEU A 246 15.19 0.65 5.56
C LEU A 246 15.74 2.00 6.04
N SER A 247 15.33 3.10 5.38
CA SER A 247 15.74 4.45 5.77
C SER A 247 15.26 4.80 7.18
N PHE A 248 14.05 4.37 7.54
CA PHE A 248 13.51 4.55 8.89
C PHE A 248 14.32 3.75 9.93
N ALA A 249 14.64 2.48 9.64
CA ALA A 249 15.47 1.66 10.52
C ALA A 249 16.87 2.27 10.74
N ILE A 250 17.50 2.78 9.67
CA ILE A 250 18.79 3.47 9.74
C ILE A 250 18.68 4.73 10.61
N ALA A 251 17.68 5.58 10.38
CA ALA A 251 17.48 6.80 11.16
C ALA A 251 17.27 6.50 12.65
N CYS A 252 16.45 5.49 12.98
CA CYS A 252 16.26 5.02 14.34
C CYS A 252 17.57 4.49 14.96
N GLY A 253 18.38 3.73 14.21
CA GLY A 253 19.68 3.24 14.68
C GLY A 253 20.66 4.36 14.99
N VAL A 254 20.69 5.41 14.17
CA VAL A 254 21.51 6.62 14.41
C VAL A 254 21.08 7.33 15.69
N ILE A 255 19.78 7.56 15.88
CA ILE A 255 19.24 8.19 17.10
C ILE A 255 19.57 7.34 18.33
N PHE A 256 19.35 6.03 18.27
CA PHE A 256 19.58 5.14 19.41
C PHE A 256 21.05 5.09 19.82
N LYS A 257 21.97 4.98 18.85
CA LYS A 257 23.42 5.04 19.10
C LYS A 257 23.83 6.34 19.79
N HIS A 258 23.25 7.46 19.36
CA HIS A 258 23.55 8.77 19.94
C HIS A 258 23.02 8.88 21.38
N LEU A 259 21.79 8.45 21.64
CA LEU A 259 21.18 8.46 22.98
C LEU A 259 21.95 7.60 23.98
N ILE A 260 22.52 6.46 23.55
CA ILE A 260 23.39 5.64 24.41
C ILE A 260 24.68 6.39 24.75
N LYS A 261 25.33 7.01 23.75
CA LYS A 261 26.60 7.73 23.94
C LYS A 261 26.50 8.89 24.93
N HIS A 262 25.33 9.53 25.06
CA HIS A 262 25.11 10.62 26.00
C HIS A 262 24.69 10.18 27.41
N ARG A 263 24.36 8.90 27.62
CA ARG A 263 23.96 8.35 28.93
C ARG A 263 25.04 7.50 29.62
N CYS A 264 26.12 7.17 28.92
CA CYS A 264 27.29 6.47 29.45
C CYS A 264 28.46 7.45 29.52
#